data_AF-A0A1I7YR90-F1
#
_entry.id   AF-A0A1I7YR90-F1
#
_cell.length_a   1.000
_cell.length_b   1.000
_cell.length_c   1.000
_cell.angle_alpha   90.00
_cell.angle_beta   90.00
_cell.angle_gamma   90.00
#
_symmetry.space_group_name_H-M   'P 1'
#
loop_
_entity.id
_entity.type
_entity.pdbx_description
1 polymer ?
#
loop_
_entity_poly.entity_id
_entity_poly.type
_entity_poly.pdbx_seq_one_letter_code
_entity_poly.pdbx_strand_id
1 'polypeptide(L)'
;MATCTPSDAFFTRPITIRTAAVKRCPGMGSCVGETCALTKADTQVAELTAYNTLTGATRCEEACSCITCGCLSCQGACLFYRTKSVKTRTTGIPMDYTVHPIGGAQVTVKLTTSSTDETFRVRLAPGETATKRNLTITLMKQDSAVALQPVVRDGRSTHSNLGRIRSVRRKALHVPG
;
A
#
# COMPACT_ATOMS: atom_id res chain seq x y z
N MET A 1 -8.96 -20.62 16.27
CA MET A 1 -8.61 -20.61 14.82
C MET A 1 -8.84 -19.21 14.31
N ALA A 2 -7.89 -18.61 13.59
CA ALA A 2 -8.05 -17.28 13.00
C ALA A 2 -8.49 -17.42 11.54
N THR A 3 -9.68 -16.92 11.21
CA THR A 3 -10.20 -16.90 9.84
C THR A 3 -10.03 -15.50 9.26
N CYS A 4 -9.36 -15.41 8.12
CA CYS A 4 -9.26 -14.17 7.36
C CYS A 4 -10.59 -13.93 6.65
N THR A 5 -11.24 -12.80 6.92
CA THR A 5 -12.40 -12.34 6.15
C THR A 5 -11.86 -11.48 5.01
N PRO A 6 -11.95 -11.93 3.75
CA PRO A 6 -11.50 -11.14 2.61
C PRO A 6 -12.40 -9.91 2.49
N SER A 7 -11.82 -8.83 1.99
CA SER A 7 -12.47 -7.55 1.85
C SER A 7 -12.35 -7.06 0.39
N ASP A 8 -12.65 -5.80 0.08
CA ASP A 8 -12.63 -5.31 -1.30
C ASP A 8 -11.22 -5.46 -1.91
N ALA A 9 -11.12 -6.20 -3.01
CA ALA A 9 -9.86 -6.43 -3.69
C ALA A 9 -9.47 -5.24 -4.58
N PHE A 10 -8.34 -4.61 -4.30
CA PHE A 10 -7.75 -3.57 -5.14
C PHE A 10 -6.57 -4.11 -5.94
N PHE A 11 -6.28 -3.54 -7.12
CA PHE A 11 -5.08 -3.90 -7.88
C PHE A 11 -4.10 -2.74 -7.87
N THR A 12 -2.86 -3.01 -7.45
CA THR A 12 -1.74 -2.08 -7.61
C THR A 12 -0.78 -2.58 -8.69
N ARG A 13 0.07 -1.70 -9.22
CA ARG A 13 1.09 -2.06 -10.21
C ARG A 13 2.40 -1.34 -9.87
N PRO A 14 3.56 -2.00 -9.99
CA PRO A 14 4.83 -1.31 -9.89
C PRO A 14 4.96 -0.31 -11.05
N ILE A 15 5.29 0.93 -10.71
CA ILE A 15 5.50 2.02 -11.66
C ILE A 15 6.89 2.63 -11.45
N THR A 16 7.43 3.19 -12.52
CA THR A 16 8.61 4.03 -12.51
C THR A 16 8.21 5.45 -12.90
N ILE A 17 8.61 6.43 -12.11
CA ILE A 17 8.36 7.84 -12.40
C ILE A 17 9.46 8.37 -13.32
N ARG A 18 9.08 9.02 -14.42
CA ARG A 18 10.02 9.63 -15.36
C ARG A 18 9.55 11.05 -15.71
N THR A 19 10.48 11.98 -15.93
CA THR A 19 10.17 13.34 -16.38
C THR A 19 10.63 13.54 -17.82
N ALA A 20 9.80 14.19 -18.63
CA ALA A 20 10.13 14.57 -20.01
C ALA A 20 9.97 16.08 -20.08
N ALA A 21 10.91 16.76 -20.73
CA ALA A 21 10.95 18.20 -20.76
C ALA A 21 11.34 18.71 -22.14
N VAL A 22 10.90 19.91 -22.46
CA VAL A 22 11.18 20.60 -23.72
C VAL A 22 11.13 22.11 -23.49
N LYS A 23 12.19 22.79 -23.93
CA LYS A 23 12.30 24.24 -23.89
C LYS A 23 11.85 24.83 -25.22
N ARG A 24 11.04 25.88 -25.19
CA ARG A 24 10.67 26.67 -26.37
C ARG A 24 10.96 28.14 -26.12
N CYS A 25 11.51 28.80 -27.14
CA CYS A 25 11.71 30.24 -27.11
C CYS A 25 10.37 30.98 -27.12
N PRO A 26 10.33 32.25 -26.68
CA PRO A 26 9.13 33.07 -26.74
C PRO A 26 8.60 33.13 -28.18
N GLY A 27 7.29 32.92 -28.35
CA GLY A 27 6.62 32.91 -29.64
C GLY A 27 6.79 31.62 -30.45
N MET A 28 7.46 30.59 -29.91
CA MET A 28 7.67 29.32 -30.62
C MET A 28 6.85 28.18 -30.02
N GLY A 29 6.22 27.39 -30.90
CA GLY A 29 5.42 26.25 -30.48
C GLY A 29 4.30 26.66 -29.53
N SER A 30 4.14 25.93 -28.43
CA SER A 30 3.17 26.25 -27.39
C SER A 30 3.58 27.46 -26.52
N CYS A 31 4.79 28.01 -26.67
CA CYS A 31 5.26 29.11 -25.84
C CYS A 31 4.80 30.47 -26.39
N VAL A 32 3.54 30.81 -26.16
CA VAL A 32 2.95 32.09 -26.61
C VAL A 32 2.28 32.83 -25.45
N GLY A 33 2.52 34.14 -25.33
CA GLY A 33 1.98 34.95 -24.22
C GLY A 33 2.33 34.36 -22.85
N GLU A 34 1.36 34.33 -21.93
CA GLU A 34 1.53 33.84 -20.56
C GLU A 34 1.22 32.33 -20.42
N THR A 35 1.64 31.51 -21.38
CA THR A 35 1.28 30.08 -21.39
C THR A 35 1.73 29.35 -20.11
N CYS A 36 2.89 29.70 -19.54
CA CYS A 36 3.34 29.04 -18.31
C CYS A 36 2.40 29.30 -17.12
N ALA A 37 1.85 30.51 -16.99
CA ALA A 37 0.89 30.85 -15.94
C ALA A 37 -0.45 30.11 -16.09
N LEU A 38 -0.82 29.79 -17.34
CA LEU A 38 -2.08 29.10 -17.66
C LEU A 38 -1.95 27.57 -17.69
N THR A 39 -0.73 27.03 -17.64
CA THR A 39 -0.49 25.59 -17.72
C THR A 39 -0.93 24.88 -16.44
N LYS A 40 -1.86 23.93 -16.58
CA LYS A 40 -2.37 23.09 -15.51
C LYS A 40 -1.79 21.67 -15.59
N ALA A 41 -1.99 20.89 -14.53
CA ALA A 41 -1.50 19.52 -14.43
C ALA A 41 -2.01 18.59 -15.55
N ASP A 42 -3.23 18.82 -16.03
CA ASP A 42 -3.89 18.08 -17.10
C ASP A 42 -3.60 18.64 -18.50
N THR A 43 -2.92 19.78 -18.60
CA THR A 43 -2.61 20.42 -19.89
C THR A 43 -1.76 19.49 -20.75
N GLN A 44 -2.19 19.29 -21.99
CA GLN A 44 -1.48 18.51 -22.99
C GLN A 44 -0.66 19.44 -23.87
N VAL A 45 0.65 19.40 -23.69
CA VAL A 45 1.59 20.23 -24.46
C VAL A 45 1.95 19.47 -25.75
N ALA A 46 1.84 20.12 -26.91
CA ALA A 46 2.06 19.49 -28.20
C ALA A 46 3.49 18.92 -28.33
N GLU A 47 4.47 19.59 -27.73
CA GLU A 47 5.86 19.17 -27.68
C GLU A 47 6.08 17.89 -26.85
N LEU A 48 5.11 17.51 -26.00
CA LEU A 48 5.16 16.33 -25.14
C LEU A 48 4.16 15.25 -25.58
N THR A 49 3.70 15.27 -26.84
CA THR A 49 2.66 14.37 -27.37
C THR A 49 2.90 12.89 -27.04
N ALA A 50 4.13 12.40 -27.18
CA ALA A 50 4.49 11.00 -26.86
C ALA A 50 4.24 10.60 -25.39
N TYR A 51 4.07 11.57 -24.49
CA TYR A 51 3.90 11.38 -23.06
C TYR A 51 2.53 11.85 -22.53
N ASN A 52 1.73 12.53 -23.35
CA ASN A 52 0.40 13.02 -22.96
C ASN A 52 -0.58 11.87 -22.67
N THR A 53 -0.37 10.71 -23.29
CA THR A 53 -1.16 9.49 -23.05
C THR A 53 -0.83 8.79 -21.74
N LEU A 54 0.31 9.12 -21.11
CA LEU A 54 0.76 8.51 -19.87
C LEU A 54 0.18 9.27 -18.67
N THR A 55 -0.24 8.54 -17.64
CA THR A 55 -0.70 9.11 -16.37
C THR A 55 0.42 9.94 -15.75
N GLY A 56 0.11 11.20 -15.44
CA GLY A 56 1.10 12.17 -14.99
C GLY A 56 0.56 13.59 -14.96
N ALA A 57 1.42 14.52 -14.57
CA ALA A 57 1.12 15.95 -14.50
C ALA A 57 2.10 16.75 -15.35
N THR A 58 1.55 17.71 -16.10
CA THR A 58 2.31 18.70 -16.88
C THR A 58 2.50 19.97 -16.05
N ARG A 59 3.64 20.62 -16.24
CA ARG A 59 4.00 21.90 -15.64
C ARG A 59 4.78 22.74 -16.66
N CYS A 60 4.86 24.03 -16.39
CA CYS A 60 5.62 24.99 -17.17
C CYS A 60 6.33 25.94 -16.21
N GLU A 61 7.59 26.22 -16.49
CA GLU A 61 8.38 27.22 -15.78
C GLU A 61 9.04 28.16 -16.79
N GLU A 62 9.17 29.43 -16.40
CA GLU A 62 9.95 30.40 -17.15
C GLU A 62 11.44 30.05 -17.09
N ALA A 63 12.12 30.09 -18.22
CA ALA A 63 13.49 29.66 -18.41
C ALA A 63 14.33 30.69 -19.19
N CYS A 64 15.64 30.48 -19.22
CA CYS A 64 16.56 31.38 -19.93
C CYS A 64 16.25 31.50 -21.43
N SER A 65 16.25 32.74 -21.90
CA SER A 65 16.09 33.17 -23.29
C SER A 65 17.24 34.13 -23.67
N CYS A 66 17.11 34.86 -24.77
CA CYS A 66 18.18 35.57 -25.48
C CYS A 66 19.10 34.67 -26.31
N ILE A 67 19.91 35.33 -27.15
CA ILE A 67 20.82 34.70 -28.11
C ILE A 67 21.81 33.79 -27.38
N THR A 68 22.25 34.18 -26.18
CA THR A 68 23.13 33.39 -25.30
C THR A 68 22.51 32.07 -24.85
N CYS A 69 21.18 31.98 -24.80
CA CYS A 69 20.42 30.77 -24.44
C CYS A 69 19.69 30.15 -25.65
N GLY A 70 20.10 30.51 -26.87
CA GLY A 70 19.61 29.92 -28.13
C GLY A 70 18.26 30.46 -28.62
N CYS A 71 17.83 31.63 -28.16
CA CYS A 71 16.59 32.28 -28.56
C CYS A 71 16.83 33.66 -29.16
N LEU A 72 16.09 34.07 -30.20
CA LEU A 72 16.25 35.42 -30.77
C LEU A 72 15.64 36.51 -29.86
N SER A 73 14.62 36.17 -29.07
CA SER A 73 13.97 37.06 -28.11
C SER A 73 14.51 36.87 -26.69
N CYS A 74 14.57 37.96 -25.93
CA CYS A 74 14.93 38.00 -24.51
C CYS A 74 13.73 37.96 -23.56
N GLN A 75 12.51 37.80 -24.07
CA GLN A 75 11.35 37.48 -23.24
C GLN A 75 11.49 36.09 -22.61
N GLY A 76 10.81 35.80 -21.50
CA GLY A 76 10.93 34.50 -20.81
C GLY A 76 10.61 33.31 -21.73
N ALA A 77 11.50 32.30 -21.76
CA ALA A 77 11.28 31.07 -22.53
C ALA A 77 10.44 30.08 -21.71
N CYS A 78 9.67 29.22 -22.37
CA CYS A 78 8.85 28.23 -21.67
C CYS A 78 9.59 26.90 -21.56
N LEU A 79 9.79 26.41 -20.35
CA LEU A 79 10.22 25.04 -20.07
C LEU A 79 9.01 24.19 -19.70
N PHE A 80 8.48 23.47 -20.67
CA PHE A 80 7.42 22.50 -20.43
C PHE A 80 8.01 21.20 -19.93
N TYR A 81 7.44 20.62 -18.88
CA TYR A 81 7.80 19.29 -18.44
C TYR A 81 6.60 18.50 -17.92
N ARG A 82 6.66 17.18 -18.10
CA ARG A 82 5.63 16.23 -17.65
C ARG A 82 6.28 15.10 -16.87
N THR A 83 5.87 14.98 -15.61
CA THR A 83 6.22 13.86 -14.74
C THR A 83 5.15 12.79 -14.93
N LYS A 84 5.56 11.60 -15.38
CA LYS A 84 4.64 10.51 -15.73
C LYS A 84 5.04 9.20 -15.07
N SER A 85 4.05 8.37 -14.80
CA SER A 85 4.21 6.99 -14.36
C SER A 85 4.28 6.05 -15.55
N VAL A 86 5.36 5.30 -15.66
CA VAL A 86 5.53 4.23 -16.65
C VAL A 86 5.40 2.90 -15.92
N LYS A 87 4.51 2.02 -16.40
CA LYS A 87 4.32 0.69 -15.81
C LYS A 87 5.60 -0.14 -16.01
N THR A 88 6.18 -0.66 -14.93
CA THR A 88 7.38 -1.51 -14.99
C THR A 88 7.02 -2.95 -15.39
N ARG A 89 5.79 -3.38 -15.08
CA ARG A 89 5.24 -4.68 -15.47
C ARG A 89 3.79 -4.57 -15.95
N THR A 90 3.38 -5.48 -16.81
CA THR A 90 2.02 -5.57 -17.37
C THR A 90 1.01 -6.17 -16.39
N THR A 91 1.46 -6.90 -15.37
CA THR A 91 0.61 -7.59 -14.40
C THR A 91 0.30 -6.71 -13.18
N GLY A 92 -1.00 -6.68 -12.82
CA GLY A 92 -1.47 -6.13 -11.55
C GLY A 92 -1.17 -7.08 -10.40
N ILE A 93 -0.84 -6.52 -9.25
CA ILE A 93 -0.67 -7.23 -8.00
C ILE A 93 -1.95 -6.98 -7.18
N PRO A 94 -2.72 -8.03 -6.85
CA PRO A 94 -3.88 -7.89 -5.98
C PRO A 94 -3.41 -7.45 -4.58
N MET A 95 -4.12 -6.49 -4.02
CA MET A 95 -3.98 -5.99 -2.67
C MET A 95 -5.28 -6.33 -1.96
N ASP A 96 -5.21 -7.24 -0.99
CA ASP A 96 -6.28 -7.57 -0.06
C ASP A 96 -5.96 -6.90 1.28
N TYR A 97 -6.96 -6.26 1.91
CA TYR A 97 -6.85 -5.80 3.28
C TYR A 97 -7.53 -6.81 4.20
N THR A 98 -6.74 -7.46 5.04
CA THR A 98 -7.30 -8.42 5.99
C THR A 98 -7.99 -7.67 7.13
N VAL A 99 -9.30 -7.90 7.29
CA VAL A 99 -10.02 -7.49 8.50
C VAL A 99 -9.55 -8.42 9.63
N HIS A 100 -9.27 -7.86 10.81
CA HIS A 100 -8.74 -8.60 11.96
C HIS A 100 -9.52 -9.90 12.20
N PRO A 101 -8.83 -11.04 12.43
CA PRO A 101 -9.52 -12.31 12.63
C PRO A 101 -10.32 -12.26 13.93
N ILE A 102 -11.65 -12.42 13.83
CA ILE A 102 -12.48 -12.76 14.98
C ILE A 102 -12.18 -14.22 15.30
N GLY A 103 -11.23 -14.46 16.20
CA GLY A 103 -10.87 -15.81 16.61
C GLY A 103 -11.99 -16.44 17.44
N GLY A 104 -12.48 -17.61 17.04
CA GLY A 104 -13.26 -18.48 17.93
C GLY A 104 -12.35 -19.29 18.85
N ALA A 105 -12.75 -19.45 20.12
CA ALA A 105 -12.09 -20.31 21.10
C ALA A 105 -12.78 -21.68 21.18
N GLN A 106 -11.98 -22.73 21.39
CA GLN A 106 -12.50 -24.04 21.77
C GLN A 106 -12.25 -24.26 23.26
N VAL A 107 -13.32 -24.25 24.05
CA VAL A 107 -13.30 -24.48 25.49
C VAL A 107 -13.51 -25.96 25.75
N THR A 108 -12.64 -26.57 26.56
CA THR A 108 -12.84 -27.94 27.06
C THR A 108 -13.28 -27.86 28.50
N VAL A 109 -14.43 -28.44 28.83
CA VAL A 109 -15.00 -28.47 30.18
C VAL A 109 -14.92 -29.90 30.69
N LYS A 110 -14.28 -30.07 31.84
CA LYS A 110 -14.27 -31.33 32.60
C LYS A 110 -15.26 -31.21 33.75
N LEU A 111 -16.21 -32.12 33.82
CA LEU A 111 -17.20 -32.24 34.88
C LEU A 111 -16.83 -33.41 35.78
N THR A 112 -16.54 -33.09 37.04
CA THR A 112 -16.25 -34.08 38.08
C THR A 112 -17.44 -34.14 39.02
N THR A 113 -18.14 -35.27 39.01
CA THR A 113 -19.22 -35.56 39.97
C THR A 113 -18.78 -36.66 40.93
N SER A 114 -19.53 -36.88 42.00
CA SER A 114 -19.25 -37.94 42.99
C SER A 114 -19.21 -39.35 42.41
N SER A 115 -19.75 -39.56 41.19
CA SER A 115 -19.86 -40.87 40.53
C SER A 115 -19.13 -40.98 39.19
N THR A 116 -18.86 -39.88 38.47
CA THR A 116 -18.22 -39.93 37.14
C THR A 116 -17.49 -38.63 36.77
N ASP A 117 -16.39 -38.79 36.03
CA ASP A 117 -15.64 -37.74 35.34
C ASP A 117 -16.03 -37.71 33.85
N GLU A 118 -16.67 -36.65 33.38
CA GLU A 118 -17.04 -36.45 31.96
C GLU A 118 -16.29 -35.25 31.38
N THR A 119 -15.86 -35.31 30.11
CA THR A 119 -15.20 -34.18 29.44
C THR A 119 -15.90 -33.85 28.14
N PHE A 120 -16.25 -32.58 27.92
CA PHE A 120 -16.88 -32.13 26.68
C PHE A 120 -16.22 -30.86 26.14
N ARG A 121 -16.27 -30.71 24.82
CA ARG A 121 -15.72 -29.56 24.09
C ARG A 121 -16.86 -28.69 23.56
N VAL A 122 -16.66 -27.38 23.63
CA VAL A 122 -17.57 -26.34 23.16
C VAL A 122 -16.76 -25.32 22.35
N ARG A 123 -17.28 -24.91 21.19
CA ARG A 123 -16.67 -23.86 20.37
C ARG A 123 -17.53 -22.61 20.53
N LEU A 124 -16.89 -21.47 20.80
CA LEU A 124 -17.57 -20.20 21.04
C LEU A 124 -16.78 -19.08 20.35
N ALA A 125 -17.47 -18.18 19.67
CA ALA A 125 -16.97 -16.87 19.29
C ALA A 125 -17.18 -15.84 20.43
N PRO A 126 -16.46 -14.70 20.44
CA PRO A 126 -16.70 -13.64 21.41
C PRO A 126 -18.16 -13.15 21.36
N GLY A 127 -18.82 -13.06 22.52
CA GLY A 127 -20.24 -12.75 22.67
C GLY A 127 -21.18 -13.95 22.48
N GLU A 128 -20.67 -15.12 22.09
CA GLU A 128 -21.48 -16.32 21.89
C GLU A 128 -21.70 -17.08 23.20
N THR A 129 -22.90 -17.63 23.36
CA THR A 129 -23.31 -18.45 24.51
C THR A 129 -23.69 -19.85 24.02
N ALA A 130 -23.20 -20.89 24.67
CA ALA A 130 -23.61 -22.26 24.43
C ALA A 130 -24.06 -22.95 25.72
N THR A 131 -25.11 -23.76 25.61
CA THR A 131 -25.64 -24.55 26.71
C THR A 131 -25.37 -26.03 26.47
N LYS A 132 -24.81 -26.73 27.45
CA LYS A 132 -24.55 -28.18 27.37
C LYS A 132 -24.66 -28.82 28.75
N ARG A 133 -25.46 -29.89 28.89
CA ARG A 133 -25.68 -30.62 30.17
C ARG A 133 -26.04 -29.68 31.34
N ASN A 134 -27.00 -28.77 31.13
CA ASN A 134 -27.45 -27.76 32.09
C ASN A 134 -26.41 -26.71 32.51
N LEU A 135 -25.28 -26.63 31.81
CA LEU A 135 -24.30 -25.57 31.98
C LEU A 135 -24.43 -24.58 30.84
N THR A 136 -24.46 -23.30 31.18
CA THR A 136 -24.45 -22.20 30.22
C THR A 136 -23.07 -21.56 30.24
N ILE A 137 -22.42 -21.54 29.09
CA ILE A 137 -21.04 -21.07 28.92
C ILE A 137 -21.06 -19.92 27.93
N THR A 138 -20.60 -18.75 28.36
CA THR A 138 -20.53 -17.54 27.52
C THR A 138 -19.08 -17.12 27.35
N LEU A 139 -18.65 -16.87 26.12
CA LEU A 139 -17.33 -16.33 25.87
C LEU A 139 -17.41 -14.80 25.78
N MET A 140 -17.15 -14.10 26.89
CA MET A 140 -17.33 -12.64 26.96
C MET A 140 -16.29 -11.86 26.16
N LYS A 141 -15.01 -12.21 26.31
CA LYS A 141 -13.90 -11.54 25.63
C LYS A 141 -12.77 -12.54 25.47
N GLN A 142 -12.09 -12.46 24.33
CA GLN A 142 -10.86 -13.20 24.11
C GLN A 142 -9.71 -12.20 24.01
N ASP A 143 -8.94 -12.04 25.08
CA ASP A 143 -7.70 -11.26 25.05
C ASP A 143 -6.62 -12.07 24.32
N SER A 144 -6.66 -12.03 23.00
CA SER A 144 -5.52 -12.45 22.20
C SER A 144 -4.56 -11.27 22.17
N ALA A 145 -3.44 -11.35 22.90
CA ALA A 145 -2.31 -10.46 22.68
C ALA A 145 -1.70 -10.80 21.31
N VAL A 146 -2.40 -10.42 20.24
CA VAL A 146 -1.83 -10.38 18.90
C VAL A 146 -0.93 -9.15 18.92
N ALA A 147 0.35 -9.36 19.26
CA ALA A 147 1.38 -8.40 18.90
C ALA A 147 1.12 -8.02 17.44
N LEU A 148 0.91 -6.74 17.15
CA LEU A 148 0.64 -6.20 15.80
C LEU A 148 1.37 -7.06 14.78
N GLN A 149 0.67 -8.00 14.16
CA GLN A 149 1.28 -8.82 13.15
C GLN A 149 1.51 -7.85 11.99
N PRO A 150 2.72 -7.78 11.42
CA PRO A 150 2.90 -7.00 10.20
C PRO A 150 1.85 -7.49 9.21
N VAL A 151 1.13 -6.58 8.56
CA VAL A 151 0.16 -6.91 7.53
C VAL A 151 0.84 -7.88 6.56
N VAL A 152 0.48 -9.17 6.64
CA VAL A 152 1.01 -10.19 5.75
C VAL A 152 0.33 -9.94 4.41
N ARG A 153 0.97 -9.11 3.59
CA ARG A 153 0.62 -8.98 2.18
C ARG A 153 1.04 -10.30 1.54
N ASP A 154 0.09 -11.16 1.21
CA ASP A 154 0.36 -12.36 0.41
C ASP A 154 0.68 -11.94 -1.03
N GLY A 155 1.81 -11.27 -1.21
CA GLY A 155 2.45 -11.12 -2.50
C GLY A 155 3.14 -12.45 -2.78
N ARG A 156 2.41 -13.42 -3.34
CA ARG A 156 2.96 -14.68 -3.83
C ARG A 156 3.96 -14.40 -4.96
N SER A 157 5.18 -14.01 -4.57
CA SER A 157 6.35 -13.98 -5.43
C SER A 157 6.97 -15.37 -5.33
N THR A 158 6.68 -16.22 -6.30
CA THR A 158 7.47 -17.41 -6.59
C THR A 158 8.87 -16.97 -7.04
N HIS A 159 9.74 -16.72 -6.08
CA HIS A 159 11.19 -16.77 -6.29
C HIS A 159 11.77 -17.70 -5.23
N SER A 160 11.92 -18.95 -5.64
CA SER A 160 12.81 -19.91 -5.03
C SER A 160 14.20 -19.27 -4.91
N ASN A 161 14.66 -19.01 -3.69
CA ASN A 161 16.05 -19.30 -3.31
C ASN A 161 16.23 -19.22 -1.79
N LEU A 162 16.53 -20.41 -1.28
CA LEU A 162 17.10 -20.81 -0.01
C LEU A 162 18.07 -19.75 0.58
N GLY A 163 17.79 -19.28 1.81
CA GLY A 163 18.60 -18.25 2.48
C GLY A 163 18.41 -18.18 4.00
N ARG A 164 18.60 -19.31 4.69
CA ARG A 164 19.04 -19.49 6.09
C ARG A 164 18.99 -18.26 7.03
N ILE A 165 17.92 -18.09 7.80
CA ILE A 165 17.91 -17.18 8.97
C ILE A 165 18.57 -17.90 10.15
N ARG A 166 19.75 -17.43 10.57
CA ARG A 166 20.40 -17.87 11.82
C ARG A 166 19.74 -17.18 13.03
N SER A 167 19.52 -17.99 14.06
CA SER A 167 18.90 -17.67 15.34
C SER A 167 19.58 -16.50 16.10
N VAL A 168 18.74 -15.76 16.82
CA VAL A 168 19.03 -14.60 17.68
C VAL A 168 19.66 -15.04 19.01
N ARG A 169 20.64 -14.29 19.51
CA ARG A 169 20.88 -14.15 20.97
C ARG A 169 20.91 -12.66 21.32
N ARG A 170 19.87 -12.16 22.01
CA ARG A 170 19.94 -10.87 22.72
C ARG A 170 20.53 -11.12 24.10
N LYS A 171 21.62 -10.43 24.41
CA LYS A 171 22.27 -10.38 25.72
C LYS A 171 21.48 -9.37 26.57
N ALA A 172 20.91 -9.78 27.69
CA ALA A 172 20.25 -8.88 28.63
C ALA A 172 21.32 -8.04 29.36
N LEU A 173 21.18 -6.72 29.34
CA LEU A 173 21.99 -5.80 30.16
C LEU A 173 21.23 -5.53 31.46
N HIS A 174 21.88 -5.83 32.58
CA HIS A 174 21.39 -5.60 33.94
C HIS A 174 21.75 -4.17 34.36
N VAL A 175 20.80 -3.42 34.92
CA VAL A 175 21.01 -2.09 35.52
C VAL A 175 20.85 -2.27 37.04
N PRO A 176 21.87 -2.00 37.87
CA PRO A 176 21.68 -1.88 39.31
C PRO A 176 21.34 -0.42 39.68
N GLY A 177 20.50 -0.29 40.70
CA GLY A 177 20.32 0.95 41.47
C GLY A 177 21.39 1.13 42.53
#